data_AF-A0AAU9M7G6-F1
#
_entry.id   AF-A0AAU9M7G6-F1
#
_cell.length_a   1.000
_cell.length_b   1.000
_cell.length_c   1.000
_cell.angle_alpha   90.00
_cell.angle_beta   90.00
_cell.angle_gamma   90.00
#
_symmetry.space_group_name_H-M   'P 1'
#
loop_
_entity.id
_entity.type
_entity.pdbx_description
1 polymer ?
#
loop_
_entity_poly.entity_id
_entity_poly.type
_entity_poly.pdbx_seq_one_letter_code
_entity_poly.pdbx_strand_id
1 'polypeptide(L)'
;MGFSPKPSSRKDFRSITLPCRSHPCTYRIDKVLNKVKTWESTSSLSNPSAEIICSGVFQLTELYECLDDLVQTCPSKTSLDSSNQNMRWTDELLDVSVIFMDIFSNISDLMLQTKQHVRDLGV
;
A
#
# COMPACT_ATOMS: atom_id res chain seq x y z
N MET A 1 32.51 55.90 -34.14
CA MET A 1 31.88 54.61 -34.53
C MET A 1 31.83 53.73 -33.29
N GLY A 2 30.63 53.45 -32.79
CA GLY A 2 30.42 52.69 -31.56
C GLY A 2 30.32 51.20 -31.83
N PHE A 3 31.04 50.39 -31.04
CA PHE A 3 30.90 48.93 -31.03
C PHE A 3 29.95 48.55 -29.89
N SER A 4 28.74 48.10 -30.23
CA SER A 4 27.82 47.47 -29.28
C SER A 4 28.14 45.98 -29.17
N PRO A 5 28.44 45.44 -27.97
CA PRO A 5 28.59 44.00 -27.78
C PRO A 5 27.20 43.34 -27.77
N LYS A 6 27.03 42.34 -28.63
CA LYS A 6 25.82 41.52 -28.74
C LYS A 6 25.74 40.60 -27.51
N PRO A 7 24.65 40.59 -26.72
CA PRO A 7 24.54 39.68 -25.59
C PRO A 7 24.36 38.24 -26.06
N SER A 8 25.25 37.34 -25.64
CA SER A 8 25.08 35.90 -25.87
C SER A 8 23.95 35.39 -24.99
N SER A 9 22.88 34.91 -25.60
CA SER A 9 21.81 34.21 -24.91
C SER A 9 22.34 32.89 -24.35
N ARG A 10 22.72 32.90 -23.07
CA ARG A 10 22.86 31.67 -22.29
C ARG A 10 21.48 31.02 -22.23
N LYS A 11 21.32 29.90 -22.93
CA LYS A 11 20.17 29.03 -22.75
C LYS A 11 20.32 28.40 -21.37
N ASP A 12 19.53 28.87 -20.42
CA ASP A 12 19.34 28.17 -19.16
C ASP A 12 18.80 26.78 -19.48
N PHE A 13 19.63 25.75 -19.28
CA PHE A 13 19.14 24.39 -19.15
C PHE A 13 18.33 24.34 -17.85
N ARG A 14 17.05 24.70 -17.94
CA ARG A 14 16.09 24.38 -16.88
C ARG A 14 16.05 22.86 -16.78
N SER A 15 16.70 22.32 -15.76
CA SER A 15 16.62 20.92 -15.40
C SER A 15 15.14 20.55 -15.30
N ILE A 16 14.69 19.72 -16.24
CA ILE A 16 13.41 19.03 -16.12
C ILE A 16 13.61 17.98 -15.04
N THR A 17 13.02 18.20 -13.86
CA THR A 17 12.83 17.12 -12.91
C THR A 17 12.00 16.08 -13.63
N LEU A 18 12.62 14.92 -13.92
CA LEU A 18 11.90 13.75 -14.41
C LEU A 18 10.69 13.54 -13.50
N PRO A 19 9.49 13.23 -14.03
CA PRO A 19 8.39 12.87 -13.17
C PRO A 19 8.87 11.69 -12.34
N CYS A 20 8.97 11.88 -11.02
CA CYS A 20 9.17 10.80 -10.07
C CYS A 20 7.94 9.89 -10.18
N ARG A 21 7.93 9.01 -11.17
CA ARG A 21 6.93 7.96 -11.28
C ARG A 21 7.21 7.05 -10.11
N SER A 22 6.29 7.05 -9.14
CA SER A 22 6.24 6.05 -8.09
C SER A 22 6.38 4.66 -8.74
N HIS A 23 7.18 3.79 -8.13
CA HIS A 23 7.34 2.43 -8.61
C HIS A 23 5.95 1.79 -8.76
N PRO A 24 5.68 1.00 -9.81
CA PRO A 24 4.36 0.40 -10.02
C PRO A 24 3.81 -0.32 -8.78
N CYS A 25 4.68 -0.96 -7.99
CA CYS A 25 4.32 -1.61 -6.74
C CYS A 25 3.90 -0.62 -5.64
N THR A 26 4.59 0.52 -5.49
CA THR A 26 4.22 1.53 -4.48
C THR A 26 2.93 2.24 -4.83
N TYR A 27 2.67 2.47 -6.12
CA TYR A 27 1.40 3.04 -6.57
C TYR A 27 0.19 2.14 -6.26
N ARG A 28 0.34 0.82 -6.41
CA ARG A 28 -0.74 -0.13 -6.15
C ARG A 28 -1.08 -0.20 -4.66
N ILE A 29 -0.08 -0.30 -3.79
CA ILE A 29 -0.31 -0.34 -2.34
C ILE A 29 -0.94 0.96 -1.83
N ASP A 30 -0.48 2.13 -2.30
CA ASP A 30 -1.08 3.43 -1.96
C ASP A 30 -2.56 3.50 -2.33
N LYS A 31 -2.93 2.97 -3.50
CA LYS A 31 -4.33 2.92 -3.95
C LYS A 31 -5.19 2.09 -3.01
N VAL A 32 -4.72 0.92 -2.59
CA VAL A 32 -5.48 0.05 -1.68
C VAL A 32 -5.57 0.66 -0.28
N LEU A 33 -4.49 1.23 0.23
CA LEU A 33 -4.50 1.95 1.51
C LEU A 33 -5.50 3.11 1.52
N ASN A 34 -5.61 3.85 0.41
CA ASN A 34 -6.59 4.93 0.30
C ASN A 34 -8.04 4.40 0.33
N LYS A 35 -8.30 3.22 -0.25
CA LYS A 35 -9.61 2.57 -0.12
C LYS A 35 -9.87 2.21 1.34
N VAL A 36 -8.93 1.54 2.00
CA VAL A 36 -9.04 1.12 3.42
C VAL A 36 -9.36 2.31 4.32
N LYS A 37 -8.69 3.45 4.12
CA LYS A 37 -8.95 4.70 4.84
C LYS A 37 -10.36 5.26 4.60
N THR A 38 -10.85 5.16 3.37
CA THR A 38 -12.21 5.58 3.02
C THR A 38 -13.26 4.68 3.70
N TRP A 39 -12.96 3.39 3.77
CA TRP A 39 -13.80 2.42 4.48
C TRP A 39 -13.81 2.63 5.99
N GLU A 40 -12.64 2.87 6.61
CA GLU A 40 -12.54 3.18 8.05
C GLU A 40 -13.44 4.38 8.42
N SER A 41 -13.41 5.42 7.58
CA SER A 41 -14.26 6.60 7.73
C SER A 41 -15.76 6.26 7.67
N THR A 42 -16.14 5.26 6.86
CA THR A 42 -17.52 4.80 6.70
C THR A 42 -17.94 3.84 7.83
N SER A 43 -17.01 3.00 8.30
CA SER A 43 -17.22 2.01 9.36
C SER A 43 -17.30 2.63 10.76
N SER A 44 -16.89 3.89 10.93
CA SER A 44 -17.04 4.64 12.19
C SER A 44 -18.50 4.98 12.55
N LEU A 45 -19.46 4.56 11.73
CA LEU A 45 -20.89 4.65 12.03
C LEU A 45 -21.24 3.74 13.21
N SER A 46 -22.20 4.16 14.05
CA SER A 46 -22.58 3.47 15.29
C SER A 46 -23.12 2.05 15.11
N ASN A 47 -23.45 1.62 13.89
CA ASN A 47 -23.83 0.26 13.53
C ASN A 47 -23.43 -0.03 12.07
N PRO A 48 -22.23 -0.58 11.81
CA PRO A 48 -21.86 -0.95 10.45
C PRO A 48 -22.73 -2.13 9.96
N SER A 49 -23.30 -1.98 8.76
CA SER A 49 -24.00 -3.08 8.08
C SER A 49 -23.04 -4.23 7.78
N ALA A 50 -23.57 -5.45 7.66
CA ALA A 50 -22.81 -6.62 7.22
C ALA A 50 -22.06 -6.36 5.90
N GLU A 51 -22.66 -5.57 4.98
CA GLU A 51 -22.01 -5.17 3.73
C GLU A 51 -20.76 -4.31 3.96
N ILE A 52 -20.81 -3.39 4.93
CA ILE A 52 -19.65 -2.54 5.30
C ILE A 52 -18.56 -3.43 5.89
N ILE A 53 -18.92 -4.37 6.77
CA ILE A 53 -17.95 -5.30 7.37
C ILE A 53 -17.29 -6.15 6.28
N CYS A 54 -18.08 -6.79 5.40
CA CYS A 54 -17.55 -7.59 4.30
C CYS A 54 -16.66 -6.78 3.34
N SER A 55 -17.03 -5.52 3.07
CA SER A 55 -16.21 -4.60 2.27
C SER A 55 -14.85 -4.30 2.93
N GLY A 56 -14.82 -4.20 4.25
CA GLY A 56 -13.57 -4.05 5.02
C GLY A 56 -12.66 -5.26 4.87
N VAL A 57 -13.22 -6.46 5.06
CA VAL A 57 -12.49 -7.72 4.89
C VAL A 57 -11.93 -7.84 3.47
N PHE A 58 -12.72 -7.51 2.46
CA PHE A 58 -12.27 -7.54 1.06
C PHE A 58 -11.08 -6.62 0.80
N GLN A 59 -11.09 -5.40 1.35
CA GLN A 59 -9.98 -4.47 1.17
C GLN A 59 -8.71 -4.90 1.91
N LEU A 60 -8.85 -5.54 3.07
CA LEU A 60 -7.72 -6.18 3.73
C LEU A 60 -7.13 -7.29 2.84
N THR A 61 -7.97 -8.16 2.25
CA THR A 61 -7.49 -9.17 1.31
C THR A 61 -6.76 -8.55 0.11
N GLU A 62 -7.30 -7.48 -0.50
CA GLU A 62 -6.62 -6.77 -1.60
C GLU A 62 -5.27 -6.17 -1.16
N LEU A 63 -5.16 -5.71 0.10
CA LEU A 63 -3.91 -5.19 0.66
C LEU A 63 -2.88 -6.30 0.83
N TYR A 64 -3.30 -7.48 1.31
CA TYR A 64 -2.45 -8.65 1.44
C TYR A 64 -1.87 -9.08 0.09
N GLU A 65 -2.70 -9.17 -0.95
CA GLU A 65 -2.25 -9.50 -2.31
C GLU A 65 -1.21 -8.48 -2.81
N CYS A 66 -1.38 -7.19 -2.50
CA CYS A 66 -0.40 -6.17 -2.86
C CYS A 66 0.94 -6.33 -2.11
N LEU A 67 0.90 -6.73 -0.84
CA LEU A 67 2.09 -7.01 -0.04
C LEU A 67 2.81 -8.27 -0.54
N ASP A 68 2.06 -9.33 -0.83
CA ASP A 68 2.60 -10.56 -1.40
C ASP A 68 3.24 -10.31 -2.77
N ASP A 69 2.57 -9.56 -3.65
CA ASP A 69 3.13 -9.11 -4.93
C ASP A 69 4.38 -8.25 -4.73
N LEU A 70 4.43 -7.39 -3.70
CA LEU A 70 5.63 -6.61 -3.38
C LEU A 70 6.78 -7.52 -2.96
N VAL A 71 6.51 -8.48 -2.06
CA VAL A 71 7.49 -9.48 -1.61
C VAL A 71 7.96 -10.36 -2.77
N GLN A 72 7.14 -10.62 -3.79
CA GLN A 72 7.53 -11.43 -4.94
C GLN A 72 8.22 -10.62 -6.06
N THR A 73 7.86 -9.34 -6.24
CA THR A 73 8.38 -8.48 -7.32
C THR A 73 9.60 -7.66 -6.93
N CYS A 74 9.80 -7.35 -5.64
CA CYS A 74 10.98 -6.62 -5.16
C CYS A 74 12.28 -7.43 -5.01
N PRO A 75 12.30 -8.76 -4.78
CA PRO A 75 13.56 -9.49 -4.67
C PRO A 75 13.96 -9.98 -6.07
N SER A 76 14.89 -9.26 -6.72
CA SER A 76 15.90 -9.85 -7.64
C SER A 76 16.82 -8.83 -8.34
N LYS A 77 16.61 -7.51 -8.25
CA LYS A 77 17.44 -6.53 -9.00
C LYS A 77 18.51 -5.79 -8.20
N THR A 78 18.92 -6.27 -7.03
CA THR A 78 20.07 -5.69 -6.34
C THR A 78 21.26 -6.60 -6.45
N SER A 79 21.94 -6.43 -7.59
CA SER A 79 23.37 -6.68 -7.75
C SER A 79 24.12 -6.08 -6.56
N LEU A 80 24.57 -6.95 -5.65
CA LEU A 80 25.79 -6.91 -4.82
C LEU A 80 26.16 -5.67 -3.98
N ASP A 81 25.49 -4.51 -4.05
CA ASP A 81 26.05 -3.25 -3.49
C ASP A 81 25.13 -2.46 -2.53
N SER A 82 23.99 -3.00 -2.09
CA SER A 82 23.04 -2.29 -1.20
C SER A 82 22.59 -3.09 0.04
N SER A 83 23.46 -3.97 0.53
CA SER A 83 23.19 -5.00 1.56
C SER A 83 22.47 -4.49 2.81
N ASN A 84 22.77 -3.28 3.30
CA ASN A 84 22.23 -2.83 4.59
C ASN A 84 20.85 -2.16 4.49
N GLN A 85 20.55 -1.48 3.38
CA GLN A 85 19.24 -0.81 3.25
C GLN A 85 18.17 -1.82 2.85
N ASN A 86 18.42 -2.67 1.85
CA ASN A 86 17.43 -3.66 1.42
C ASN A 86 17.05 -4.63 2.53
N MET A 87 18.01 -5.07 3.34
CA MET A 87 17.75 -5.99 4.44
C MET A 87 16.84 -5.37 5.51
N ARG A 88 16.96 -4.06 5.77
CA ARG A 88 16.05 -3.32 6.68
C ARG A 88 14.64 -3.19 6.11
N TRP A 89 14.51 -2.87 4.82
CA TRP A 89 13.19 -2.79 4.17
C TRP A 89 12.48 -4.14 4.12
N THR A 90 13.21 -5.24 3.90
CA THR A 90 12.61 -6.58 3.92
C THR A 90 12.18 -7.00 5.32
N ASP A 91 12.94 -6.66 6.36
CA ASP A 91 12.62 -6.98 7.76
C ASP A 91 11.38 -6.21 8.24
N GLU A 92 11.30 -4.91 7.97
CA GLU A 92 10.14 -4.08 8.29
C GLU A 92 8.88 -4.53 7.54
N LEU A 93 9.01 -4.90 6.26
CA LEU A 93 7.91 -5.44 5.47
C LEU A 93 7.40 -6.78 6.02
N LEU A 94 8.32 -7.65 6.46
CA LEU A 94 7.99 -8.92 7.10
C LEU A 94 7.25 -8.70 8.42
N ASP A 95 7.71 -7.77 9.26
CA ASP A 95 7.06 -7.43 10.54
C ASP A 95 5.62 -6.94 10.32
N VAL A 96 5.43 -6.01 9.36
CA VAL A 96 4.10 -5.53 8.98
C VAL A 96 3.21 -6.66 8.45
N SER A 97 3.77 -7.61 7.71
CA SER A 97 3.04 -8.77 7.18
C SER A 97 2.56 -9.71 8.30
N VAL A 98 3.38 -9.91 9.34
CA VAL A 98 3.01 -10.71 10.52
C VAL A 98 1.85 -10.06 11.27
N ILE A 99 1.93 -8.75 11.52
CA ILE A 99 0.84 -7.99 12.15
C ILE A 99 -0.45 -8.10 11.32
N PHE A 100 -0.33 -7.98 10.00
CA PHE A 100 -1.47 -8.09 9.10
C PHE A 100 -2.13 -9.48 9.18
N MET A 101 -1.35 -10.56 9.20
CA MET A 101 -1.88 -11.92 9.32
C MET A 101 -2.58 -12.16 10.66
N ASP A 102 -2.06 -11.62 11.76
CA ASP A 102 -2.71 -11.72 13.08
C ASP A 102 -4.10 -11.06 13.07
N ILE A 103 -4.20 -9.85 12.50
CA ILE A 103 -5.47 -9.15 12.32
C ILE A 103 -6.44 -9.99 11.48
N PHE A 104 -5.99 -10.54 10.35
CA PHE A 104 -6.83 -11.36 9.48
C PHE A 104 -7.31 -12.65 10.17
N SER A 105 -6.44 -13.26 10.98
CA SER A 105 -6.78 -14.43 11.80
C SER A 105 -7.89 -14.11 12.81
N ASN A 106 -7.77 -12.98 13.52
CA ASN A 106 -8.78 -12.52 14.47
C ASN A 106 -10.13 -12.25 13.78
N ILE A 107 -10.12 -11.60 12.62
CA ILE A 107 -11.33 -11.36 11.83
C ILE A 107 -11.98 -12.68 11.41
N SER A 108 -11.17 -13.64 10.95
CA SER A 108 -11.64 -14.95 10.51
C SER A 108 -12.30 -15.73 11.66
N ASP A 109 -11.69 -15.70 12.85
CA ASP A 109 -12.25 -16.33 14.04
C ASP A 109 -13.60 -15.69 14.45
N LEU A 110 -13.69 -14.36 14.44
CA LEU A 110 -14.94 -13.63 14.71
C LEU A 110 -16.04 -14.00 13.71
N MET A 111 -15.71 -14.15 12.43
CA MET A 111 -16.66 -14.60 11.40
C MET A 111 -17.12 -16.03 11.65
N LEU A 112 -16.23 -16.93 12.06
CA LEU A 112 -16.57 -18.31 12.42
C LEU A 112 -17.48 -18.37 13.64
N GLN A 113 -17.19 -17.59 14.68
CA GLN A 113 -18.04 -17.46 15.87
C GLN A 113 -19.43 -16.94 15.50
N THR A 114 -19.50 -15.90 14.67
CA THR A 114 -20.78 -15.34 14.17
C THR A 114 -21.56 -16.41 13.41
N LYS A 115 -20.90 -17.18 12.53
CA LYS A 115 -21.52 -18.27 11.78
C LYS A 115 -22.06 -19.36 12.70
N GLN A 116 -21.35 -19.69 13.79
CA GLN A 116 -21.80 -20.67 14.78
C GLN A 116 -23.03 -20.13 15.54
N HIS A 117 -22.96 -18.88 16.01
CA HIS A 117 -24.07 -18.23 16.71
C HIS A 117 -25.36 -18.18 15.87
N VAL A 118 -25.25 -17.91 14.57
CA VAL A 118 -26.41 -17.95 13.64
C VAL A 118 -27.00 -19.36 13.53
N ARG A 119 -26.17 -20.41 13.47
CA ARG A 119 -26.66 -21.81 13.45
C ARG A 119 -27.36 -22.19 14.75
N ASP A 120 -26.80 -21.76 15.88
CA ASP A 120 -27.34 -22.07 17.20
C ASP A 120 -28.66 -21.33 17.49
N LEU A 121 -28.90 -20.19 16.82
CA LEU A 121 -30.17 -19.46 16.88
C LEU A 121 -31.33 -20.18 16.17
N GLY A 122 -31.07 -21.25 15.42
CA GLY A 122 -32.11 -22.11 14.84
C GLY A 122 -32.99 -21.46 13.77
N VAL A 123 -32.48 -20.47 13.03
CA VAL A 123 -33.12 -19.95 11.80
C VAL A 123 -32.89 -20.91 10.64
#